data_AF-T0ZVZ4-F1
#
_entry.id   AF-T0ZVZ4-F1
#
_cell.length_a   1.000
_cell.length_b   1.000
_cell.length_c   1.000
_cell.angle_alpha   90.00
_cell.angle_beta   90.00
_cell.angle_gamma   90.00
#
_symmetry.space_group_name_H-M   'P 1'
#
loop_
_entity.id
_entity.type
_entity.pdbx_description
1 polymer ?
#
loop_
_entity_poly.entity_id
_entity_poly.type
_entity_poly.pdbx_seq_one_letter_code
_entity_poly.pdbx_strand_id
1 'polypeptide(L)'
;MAKTSKRVWLTFSGKNMVETPALWRMARQFPDVTFDIRQASVTAEIGIMAVLFEGEGQDVAGALAFLREQGVAVEPIEGSVVEG
;
A
#
# COMPACT_ATOMS: atom_id res chain seq x y z
N MET A 1 17.32 11.13 6.61
CA MET A 1 16.70 11.58 5.34
C MET A 1 15.30 12.09 5.63
N ALA A 2 14.67 12.86 4.74
CA ALA A 2 13.30 13.33 4.94
C ALA A 2 12.32 12.15 4.84
N LYS A 3 11.42 12.03 5.82
CA LYS A 3 10.33 11.05 5.77
C LYS A 3 9.26 11.54 4.79
N THR A 4 8.72 10.64 3.97
CA THR A 4 7.60 10.95 3.08
C THR A 4 6.35 10.23 3.56
N SER A 5 5.19 10.82 3.26
CA SER A 5 3.90 10.20 3.45
C SER A 5 3.17 10.08 2.11
N LYS A 6 2.52 8.95 1.85
CA LYS A 6 1.75 8.69 0.63
C LYS A 6 0.44 7.99 0.97
N ARG A 7 -0.68 8.58 0.54
CA ARG A 7 -2.02 7.98 0.67
C ARG A 7 -2.41 7.35 -0.65
N VAL A 8 -2.77 6.06 -0.61
CA VAL A 8 -3.14 5.29 -1.79
C VAL A 8 -4.41 4.48 -1.55
N TRP A 9 -5.15 4.25 -2.62
CA TRP A 9 -6.07 3.13 -2.74
C TRP A 9 -5.30 1.88 -3.17
N LEU A 10 -5.52 0.79 -2.45
CA LEU A 10 -5.09 -0.55 -2.84
C LEU A 10 -6.33 -1.35 -3.25
N THR A 11 -6.32 -1.92 -4.44
CA THR A 11 -7.39 -2.81 -4.92
C THR A 11 -6.83 -4.20 -5.21
N PHE A 12 -7.41 -5.20 -4.55
CA PHE A 12 -7.12 -6.62 -4.69
C PHE A 12 -8.27 -7.26 -5.45
N SER A 13 -8.03 -7.65 -6.70
CA SER A 13 -9.08 -8.14 -7.60
C SER A 13 -9.06 -9.67 -7.71
N GLY A 14 -10.19 -10.30 -7.39
CA GLY A 14 -10.40 -11.74 -7.46
C GLY A 14 -10.00 -12.48 -6.19
N LYS A 15 -10.67 -13.60 -5.93
CA LYS A 15 -10.46 -14.45 -4.74
C LYS A 15 -8.98 -14.74 -4.42
N ASN A 16 -8.19 -15.14 -5.41
CA ASN A 16 -6.78 -15.47 -5.21
C ASN A 16 -5.95 -14.28 -4.69
N MET A 17 -6.30 -13.06 -5.09
CA MET A 17 -5.59 -11.87 -4.63
C MET A 17 -5.99 -11.46 -3.22
N VAL A 18 -7.27 -11.57 -2.88
CA VAL A 18 -7.75 -11.28 -1.52
C VAL A 18 -7.14 -12.23 -0.49
N GLU A 19 -6.92 -13.49 -0.86
CA GLU A 19 -6.30 -14.51 0.01
C GLU A 19 -4.75 -14.43 0.04
N THR A 20 -4.14 -13.57 -0.79
CA THR A 20 -2.69 -13.41 -0.83
C THR A 20 -2.20 -12.45 0.26
N PRO A 21 -1.18 -12.81 1.07
CA PRO A 21 -0.67 -11.96 2.14
C PRO A 21 0.28 -10.85 1.62
N ALA A 22 -0.15 -10.09 0.60
CA ALA A 22 0.71 -9.14 -0.11
C ALA A 22 1.26 -8.03 0.79
N LEU A 23 0.42 -7.44 1.66
CA LEU A 23 0.85 -6.40 2.61
C LEU A 23 1.89 -6.92 3.62
N TRP A 24 1.73 -8.16 4.11
CA TRP A 24 2.72 -8.77 4.99
C TRP A 24 4.05 -9.03 4.29
N ARG A 25 4.02 -9.53 3.04
CA ARG A 25 5.24 -9.72 2.23
C ARG A 25 5.95 -8.38 2.00
N MET A 26 5.19 -7.34 1.67
CA MET A 26 5.71 -5.98 1.52
C MET A 26 6.36 -5.49 2.81
N ALA A 27 5.68 -5.61 3.96
CA ALA A 27 6.21 -5.17 5.26
C ALA A 27 7.50 -5.91 5.66
N ARG A 28 7.67 -7.17 5.24
CA ARG A 28 8.93 -7.91 5.45
C ARG A 28 10.05 -7.47 4.53
N GLN A 29 9.72 -7.03 3.32
CA GLN A 29 10.69 -6.54 2.34
C GLN A 29 11.14 -5.11 2.65
N PHE A 30 10.26 -4.30 3.24
CA PHE A 30 10.46 -2.90 3.60
C PHE A 30 10.12 -2.67 5.09
N PRO A 31 10.93 -3.18 6.04
CA PRO A 31 10.59 -3.18 7.46
C PRO A 31 10.51 -1.78 8.09
N ASP A 32 11.18 -0.79 7.48
CA ASP A 32 11.18 0.61 7.94
C ASP A 32 10.01 1.43 7.37
N VAL A 33 9.20 0.86 6.47
CA VAL A 33 7.96 1.48 5.96
C VAL A 33 6.80 1.07 6.85
N THR A 34 6.23 2.04 7.54
CA THR A 34 4.97 1.87 8.24
C THR A 34 3.81 2.08 7.28
N PHE A 35 2.78 1.25 7.40
CA PHE A 35 1.52 1.43 6.67
C PHE A 35 0.38 1.43 7.66
N ASP A 36 -0.56 2.35 7.47
CA ASP A 36 -1.62 2.58 8.42
C ASP A 36 -2.96 2.63 7.67
N ILE A 37 -3.79 1.61 7.90
CA ILE A 37 -5.03 1.35 7.14
C ILE A 37 -6.13 2.31 7.63
N ARG A 38 -6.56 3.21 6.75
CA ARG A 38 -7.59 4.23 7.03
C ARG A 38 -8.99 3.71 6.80
N GLN A 39 -9.15 2.90 5.79
CA GLN A 39 -10.42 2.28 5.42
C GLN A 39 -10.12 0.96 4.73
N ALA A 40 -10.95 -0.05 4.98
CA ALA A 40 -10.89 -1.31 4.27
C ALA A 40 -12.31 -1.86 4.09
N SER A 41 -12.61 -2.32 2.88
CA SER A 41 -13.75 -3.16 2.58
C SER A 41 -13.22 -4.40 1.88
N VAL A 42 -13.42 -5.57 2.48
CA VAL A 42 -12.91 -6.84 1.94
C VAL A 42 -14.06 -7.83 1.88
N THR A 43 -14.23 -8.41 0.71
CA THR A 43 -15.18 -9.50 0.42
C THR A 43 -14.40 -10.70 -0.13
N ALA A 44 -15.08 -11.80 -0.43
CA ALA A 44 -14.44 -12.96 -1.04
C ALA A 44 -13.83 -12.69 -2.43
N GLU A 45 -14.30 -11.67 -3.16
CA GLU A 45 -13.89 -11.41 -4.55
C GLU A 45 -13.12 -10.11 -4.75
N ILE A 46 -13.24 -9.16 -3.83
CA ILE A 46 -12.57 -7.88 -3.94
C ILE A 46 -12.21 -7.31 -2.58
N GLY A 47 -11.00 -6.76 -2.48
CA GLY A 47 -10.54 -5.94 -1.36
C GLY A 47 -10.21 -4.53 -1.85
N ILE A 48 -10.74 -3.51 -1.19
CA ILE A 48 -10.42 -2.09 -1.45
C ILE A 48 -9.98 -1.46 -0.13
N MET A 49 -8.81 -0.82 -0.12
CA MET A 49 -8.23 -0.25 1.10
C MET A 49 -7.66 1.15 0.84
N ALA A 50 -8.00 2.13 1.68
CA ALA A 50 -7.26 3.38 1.76
C ALA A 50 -6.13 3.21 2.79
N VAL A 51 -4.89 3.39 2.38
CA VAL A 51 -3.72 3.16 3.22
C VAL A 51 -2.78 4.36 3.15
N LEU A 52 -2.31 4.79 4.32
CA LEU A 52 -1.23 5.77 4.46
C LEU A 52 0.09 5.02 4.63
N PHE A 53 1.05 5.26 3.77
CA PHE A 53 2.42 4.75 3.87
C PHE A 53 3.36 5.87 4.31
N GLU A 54 4.23 5.57 5.27
CA GLU A 54 5.21 6.51 5.80
C GLU A 54 6.58 5.82 5.96
N GLY A 55 7.65 6.54 5.61
CA GLY A 55 9.02 6.00 5.64
C GLY A 55 9.98 6.88 4.86
N GLU A 56 11.17 6.37 4.54
CA GLU A 56 12.06 7.04 3.59
C GLU A 56 11.45 7.05 2.18
N GLY A 57 11.69 8.12 1.42
CA GLY A 57 11.08 8.29 0.09
C GLY A 57 11.34 7.14 -0.88
N GLN A 58 12.55 6.60 -0.87
CA GLN A 58 12.95 5.45 -1.69
C GLN A 58 12.23 4.16 -1.26
N ASP A 59 12.10 3.93 0.04
CA ASP A 59 11.48 2.71 0.57
C ASP A 59 9.97 2.72 0.36
N VAL A 60 9.32 3.88 0.56
CA VAL A 60 7.88 4.03 0.25
C VAL A 60 7.63 3.81 -1.24
N ALA A 61 8.46 4.37 -2.12
CA ALA A 61 8.34 4.14 -3.56
C ALA A 61 8.53 2.66 -3.92
N GLY A 62 9.54 2.00 -3.33
CA GLY A 62 9.80 0.57 -3.49
C GLY A 62 8.67 -0.31 -2.99
N ALA A 63 8.12 -0.02 -1.81
CA ALA A 63 6.99 -0.74 -1.22
C ALA A 63 5.74 -0.68 -2.12
N LEU A 64 5.42 0.50 -2.66
CA LEU A 64 4.28 0.66 -3.57
C LEU A 64 4.52 -0.02 -4.92
N ALA A 65 5.76 -0.02 -5.44
CA ALA A 65 6.13 -0.74 -6.65
C ALA A 65 6.01 -2.26 -6.45
N PHE A 66 6.51 -2.78 -5.33
CA PHE A 66 6.41 -4.19 -4.96
C PHE A 66 4.96 -4.67 -4.92
N LEU A 67 4.04 -3.89 -4.33
CA LEU A 67 2.61 -4.24 -4.33
C LEU A 67 2.03 -4.32 -5.76
N ARG A 68 2.42 -3.41 -6.66
CA ARG A 68 2.02 -3.47 -8.08
C ARG A 68 2.54 -4.72 -8.76
N GLU A 69 3.78 -5.11 -8.52
CA GLU A 69 4.37 -6.35 -9.06
C GLU A 69 3.66 -7.61 -8.56
N GLN A 70 3.09 -7.57 -7.35
CA GLN A 70 2.24 -8.65 -6.81
C GLN A 70 0.81 -8.63 -7.38
N GLY A 71 0.48 -7.72 -8.30
CA GLY A 71 -0.84 -7.62 -8.92
C GLY A 71 -1.85 -6.77 -8.16
N VAL A 72 -1.43 -6.06 -7.11
CA VAL A 72 -2.30 -5.11 -6.38
C VAL A 72 -2.35 -3.80 -7.18
N ALA A 73 -3.54 -3.29 -7.50
CA ALA A 73 -3.65 -1.97 -8.09
C ALA A 73 -3.39 -0.91 -7.00
N VAL A 74 -2.53 0.06 -7.31
CA VAL A 74 -2.10 1.10 -6.37
C VAL A 74 -2.31 2.47 -6.99
N GLU A 75 -3.34 3.16 -6.54
CA GLU A 75 -3.77 4.45 -7.06
C GLU A 75 -3.60 5.54 -5.99
N PRO A 76 -3.03 6.72 -6.32
CA PRO A 76 -2.92 7.80 -5.35
C PRO A 76 -4.29 8.33 -4.94
N ILE A 77 -4.46 8.65 -3.66
CA ILE A 77 -5.59 9.48 -3.23
C ILE A 77 -5.22 10.93 -3.57
N GLU A 78 -6.07 11.64 -4.30
CA GLU A 78 -5.83 13.05 -4.67
C GLU A 78 -5.54 13.91 -3.42
N GLY A 79 -4.57 14.83 -3.53
CA GLY A 79 -4.14 15.70 -2.42
C GLY A 79 -3.15 15.08 -1.41
N SER A 80 -2.53 13.94 -1.74
CA SER A 80 -1.68 13.14 -0.84
C SER A 80 -0.23 13.62 -0.66
N VAL A 81 0.14 14.82 -1.11
CA VAL A 81 1.46 15.38 -0.85
C VAL A 81 1.37 16.28 0.38
N VAL A 82 1.73 15.72 1.54
CA VAL A 82 2.12 16.52 2.70
C VAL A 82 3.64 16.47 2.75
N GLU A 83 4.29 17.50 2.20
CA GLU A 83 5.72 17.75 2.44
C GLU A 83 5.87 18.30 3.87
N GLY A 84 6.71 17.65 4.67
CA GLY A 84 7.12 18.06 6.01
C GLY A 84 8.62 17.92 6.16
#